data_AF-A0A524KPG5-F1
#
_entry.id   AF-A0A524KPG5-F1
#
_cell.length_a   1.000
_cell.length_b   1.000
_cell.length_c   1.000
_cell.angle_alpha   90.00
_cell.angle_beta   90.00
_cell.angle_gamma   90.00
#
_symmetry.space_group_name_H-M   'P 1'
#
loop_
_entity.id
_entity.type
_entity.pdbx_description
1 polymer ?
#
loop_
_entity_poly.entity_id
_entity_poly.type
_entity_poly.pdbx_seq_one_letter_code
_entity_poly.pdbx_strand_id
1 'polypeptide(L)'
;MIAWAWGGATAAFRLTGHYRGEQTVLHMDHRPADLAQRLQLLPARTGEIAILGTPGFFAYQGATPRTVHPLLVYAELFAGHDDRAREAAAEVRDRFLRHLG
;
A
#
# COMPACT_ATOMS: atom_id res chain seq x y z
N MET A 1 16.22 5.25 -11.30
CA MET A 1 14.86 4.70 -11.45
C MET A 1 14.05 5.15 -10.24
N ILE A 2 12.82 5.65 -10.41
CA ILE A 2 11.97 6.03 -9.27
C ILE A 2 11.35 4.74 -8.73
N ALA A 3 11.77 4.33 -7.53
CA ALA A 3 11.11 3.25 -6.82
C ALA A 3 9.77 3.77 -6.29
N TRP A 4 8.70 3.08 -6.62
CA TRP A 4 7.38 3.35 -6.04
C TRP A 4 6.58 2.05 -5.93
N ALA A 5 5.73 1.97 -4.92
CA ALA A 5 4.88 0.82 -4.68
C ALA A 5 3.56 1.21 -3.99
N TRP A 6 2.53 0.39 -4.17
CA TRP A 6 1.25 0.53 -3.49
C TRP A 6 1.39 0.17 -2.01
N GLY A 7 0.76 0.97 -1.14
CA GLY A 7 0.59 0.70 0.29
C GLY A 7 -0.87 0.56 0.69
N GLY A 8 -1.08 0.44 2.00
CA GLY A 8 -2.36 0.43 2.68
C GLY A 8 -3.38 -0.51 2.07
N ALA A 9 -4.62 -0.04 1.97
CA ALA A 9 -5.73 -0.79 1.40
C ALA A 9 -5.51 -1.22 -0.06
N THR A 10 -4.79 -0.41 -0.86
CA THR A 10 -4.53 -0.75 -2.27
C THR A 10 -3.56 -1.93 -2.39
N ALA A 11 -2.53 -1.97 -1.54
CA ALA A 11 -1.63 -3.11 -1.45
C ALA A 11 -2.34 -4.34 -0.89
N ALA A 12 -3.13 -4.16 0.17
CA ALA A 12 -3.94 -5.23 0.77
C ALA A 12 -4.83 -5.90 -0.27
N PHE A 13 -5.59 -5.11 -1.05
CA PHE A 13 -6.43 -5.61 -2.13
C PHE A 13 -5.63 -6.43 -3.16
N ARG A 14 -4.42 -5.98 -3.53
CA ARG A 14 -3.55 -6.71 -4.47
C ARG A 14 -2.99 -8.00 -3.90
N LEU A 15 -2.73 -8.04 -2.59
CA LEU A 15 -2.22 -9.22 -1.90
C LEU A 15 -3.31 -10.25 -1.62
N THR A 16 -4.51 -9.80 -1.24
CA THR A 16 -5.56 -10.67 -0.72
C THR A 16 -6.77 -10.83 -1.63
N GLY A 17 -7.13 -9.79 -2.38
CA GLY A 17 -8.32 -9.73 -3.24
C GLY A 17 -9.60 -9.27 -2.56
N HIS A 18 -9.58 -9.00 -1.24
CA HIS A 18 -10.82 -8.88 -0.45
C HIS A 18 -11.15 -7.47 0.05
N TYR A 19 -10.15 -6.70 0.50
CA TYR A 19 -10.38 -5.37 1.08
C TYR A 19 -9.88 -4.26 0.16
N ARG A 20 -10.82 -3.47 -0.35
CA ARG A 20 -10.55 -2.24 -1.11
C ARG A 20 -11.10 -1.07 -0.30
N GLY A 21 -10.26 -0.55 0.59
CA GLY A 21 -10.53 0.67 1.36
C GLY A 21 -10.63 1.93 0.49
N GLU A 22 -11.01 3.05 1.11
CA GLU A 22 -11.33 4.30 0.41
C GLU A 22 -10.07 5.06 -0.05
N GLN A 23 -8.97 4.94 0.70
CA GLN A 23 -7.74 5.65 0.42
C GLN A 23 -6.80 4.86 -0.50
N THR A 24 -6.26 5.55 -1.50
CA THR A 24 -5.18 5.02 -2.33
C THR A 24 -3.84 5.53 -1.78
N VAL A 25 -2.96 4.61 -1.38
CA VAL A 25 -1.65 4.94 -0.79
C VAL A 25 -0.53 4.55 -1.74
N LEU A 26 0.38 5.48 -2.01
CA LEU A 26 1.55 5.27 -2.83
C LEU A 26 2.82 5.63 -2.04
N HIS A 27 3.71 4.65 -1.91
CA HIS A 27 5.03 4.82 -1.31
C HIS A 27 6.01 5.23 -2.38
N MET A 28 6.68 6.36 -2.16
CA MET A 28 7.80 6.80 -2.98
C MET A 28 8.71 7.78 -2.21
N ASP A 29 10.01 7.75 -2.49
CA ASP A 29 10.96 8.68 -1.84
C ASP A 29 11.06 10.03 -2.52
N HIS A 30 10.79 10.08 -3.82
CA HIS A 30 10.82 11.33 -4.57
C HIS A 30 9.64 11.41 -5.52
N ARG A 31 8.76 12.39 -5.28
CA ARG A 31 7.65 12.75 -6.17
C ARG A 31 8.18 13.53 -7.38
N PRO A 32 8.19 12.97 -8.59
CA PRO A 32 8.55 13.72 -9.78
C PRO A 32 7.42 14.67 -10.16
N ALA A 33 7.76 15.78 -10.83
CA ALA A 33 6.78 16.78 -11.24
C ALA A 33 5.74 16.21 -12.24
N ASP A 34 6.13 15.21 -13.04
CA ASP A 34 5.31 14.54 -14.04
C ASP A 34 4.59 13.27 -13.51
N LEU A 35 4.51 13.08 -12.18
CA LEU A 35 3.97 11.86 -11.55
C LEU A 35 2.58 11.48 -12.08
N ALA A 36 1.68 12.46 -12.19
CA ALA A 36 0.31 12.22 -12.63
C ALA A 36 0.27 11.67 -14.06
N GLN A 37 1.13 12.17 -14.94
CA GLN A 37 1.23 11.70 -16.32
C GLN A 37 1.83 10.29 -16.38
N ARG A 38 2.88 10.03 -15.59
CA ARG A 38 3.55 8.71 -15.53
C ARG A 38 2.65 7.60 -15.02
N LEU A 39 1.80 7.92 -14.04
CA LEU A 39 0.86 6.96 -13.44
C LEU A 39 -0.52 6.99 -14.09
N GLN A 40 -0.72 7.81 -15.13
CA GLN A 40 -2.00 8.01 -15.81
C GLN A 40 -3.14 8.30 -14.80
N LEU A 41 -2.85 9.13 -13.79
CA LEU A 41 -3.83 9.47 -12.77
C LEU A 41 -4.93 10.32 -13.41
N LEU A 42 -6.17 9.87 -13.22
CA LEU A 42 -7.34 10.63 -13.64
C LEU A 42 -7.80 11.53 -12.49
N PRO A 43 -8.10 12.82 -12.74
CA PRO A 43 -8.73 13.68 -11.76
C PRO A 43 -10.05 13.06 -11.29
N ALA A 44 -10.19 12.87 -9.99
CA ALA A 44 -11.41 12.39 -9.38
C ALA A 44 -11.88 13.40 -8.33
N ARG A 45 -13.18 13.70 -8.29
CA ARG A 45 -13.76 14.68 -7.35
C ARG A 45 -13.56 14.30 -5.88
N THR A 46 -13.39 13.00 -5.60
CA THR A 46 -13.21 12.43 -4.25
C THR A 46 -12.01 11.48 -4.16
N GLY A 47 -11.21 11.36 -5.22
CA GLY A 47 -10.10 10.39 -5.27
C GLY A 47 -8.83 10.97 -4.67
N GLU A 48 -8.69 10.86 -3.35
CA GLU A 48 -7.46 11.24 -2.68
C GLU A 48 -6.39 10.13 -2.85
N ILE A 49 -5.20 10.52 -3.30
CA ILE A 49 -4.02 9.66 -3.35
C ILE A 49 -3.03 10.19 -2.32
N ALA A 50 -2.83 9.43 -1.25
CA ALA A 50 -1.83 9.71 -0.24
C ALA A 50 -0.46 9.25 -0.75
N ILE A 51 0.49 10.18 -0.86
CA ILE A 51 1.89 9.86 -1.18
C ILE A 51 2.69 9.89 0.11
N LEU A 52 3.23 8.74 0.51
CA LEU A 52 4.01 8.57 1.72
C LEU A 52 5.49 8.36 1.38
N GLY A 53 6.36 8.93 2.21
CA GLY A 53 7.79 8.63 2.17
C GLY A 53 8.03 7.18 2.56
N THR A 54 8.95 6.51 1.88
CA THR A 54 9.11 5.06 2.05
C THR A 54 10.07 4.74 3.20
N PRO A 55 9.71 3.88 4.16
CA PRO A 55 10.59 3.53 5.27
C PRO A 55 11.67 2.54 4.81
N GLY A 56 12.72 3.07 4.18
CA GLY A 56 13.88 2.33 3.73
C GLY A 56 13.64 1.44 2.51
N PHE A 57 14.72 0.94 1.92
CA PHE A 57 14.67 0.19 0.65
C PHE A 57 13.86 -1.12 0.75
N PHE A 58 13.92 -1.80 1.90
CA PHE A 58 13.21 -3.07 2.13
C PHE A 58 11.69 -2.94 1.99
N ALA A 59 11.14 -1.75 2.20
CA ALA A 59 9.71 -1.52 2.03
C ALA A 59 9.24 -1.74 0.58
N TYR A 60 10.11 -1.71 -0.43
CA TYR A 60 9.73 -2.03 -1.82
C TYR A 60 9.75 -3.54 -2.14
N GLN A 61 10.14 -4.40 -1.20
CA GLN A 61 10.15 -5.85 -1.36
C GLN A 61 8.76 -6.46 -1.12
N GLY A 62 7.78 -6.06 -1.92
CA GLY A 62 6.43 -6.60 -1.86
C GLY A 62 6.34 -8.06 -2.31
N ALA A 63 5.38 -8.79 -1.76
CA ALA A 63 5.09 -10.16 -2.17
C ALA A 63 4.41 -10.25 -3.56
N THR A 64 3.90 -9.12 -4.07
CA THR A 64 3.39 -9.00 -5.45
C THR A 64 3.97 -7.77 -6.14
N PRO A 65 4.03 -7.74 -7.48
CA PRO A 65 4.57 -6.61 -8.20
C PRO A 65 3.93 -5.28 -7.78
N ARG A 66 4.77 -4.27 -7.54
CA ARG A 66 4.35 -2.91 -7.15
C ARG A 66 3.57 -2.85 -5.85
N THR A 67 3.78 -3.75 -4.90
CA THR A 67 3.30 -3.59 -3.53
C THR A 67 4.45 -3.33 -2.58
N VAL A 68 4.20 -2.62 -1.48
CA VAL A 68 5.17 -2.54 -0.40
C VAL A 68 5.25 -3.87 0.34
N HIS A 69 6.30 -4.03 1.14
CA HIS A 69 6.52 -5.22 1.96
C HIS A 69 5.28 -5.52 2.83
N PRO A 70 4.83 -6.79 2.94
CA PRO A 70 3.60 -7.12 3.65
C PRO A 70 3.56 -6.66 5.12
N LEU A 71 4.72 -6.51 5.77
CA LEU A 71 4.81 -5.93 7.12
C LEU A 71 4.36 -4.47 7.17
N LEU A 72 4.73 -3.67 6.17
CA LEU A 72 4.31 -2.28 6.08
C LEU A 72 2.81 -2.20 5.76
N VAL A 73 2.32 -3.05 4.85
CA VAL A 73 0.88 -3.16 4.56
C VAL A 73 0.09 -3.50 5.82
N TYR A 74 0.56 -4.47 6.60
CA TYR A 74 -0.03 -4.83 7.89
C TYR A 74 -0.06 -3.64 8.85
N ALA A 75 1.06 -2.95 9.03
CA ALA A 75 1.16 -1.81 9.96
C ALA A 75 0.19 -0.68 9.59
N GLU A 76 0.07 -0.37 8.30
CA GLU A 76 -0.83 0.68 7.80
C GLU A 76 -2.31 0.31 7.97
N LEU A 77 -2.69 -0.94 7.68
CA LEU A 77 -4.06 -1.42 7.89
C LEU A 77 -4.41 -1.49 9.39
N PHE A 78 -3.47 -1.95 10.21
CA PHE A 78 -3.65 -2.08 11.65
C PHE A 78 -3.79 -0.71 12.34
N ALA A 79 -3.10 0.31 11.84
CA ALA A 79 -3.26 1.69 12.29
C ALA A 79 -4.59 2.33 11.87
N GLY A 80 -5.30 1.73 10.91
CA GLY A 80 -6.63 2.14 10.48
C GLY A 80 -7.68 2.04 11.59
N HIS A 81 -8.77 2.80 11.44
CA HIS A 81 -9.82 2.91 12.47
C HIS A 81 -11.04 2.01 12.24
N ASP A 82 -11.18 1.42 11.05
CA ASP A 82 -12.33 0.56 10.72
C ASP A 82 -12.04 -0.94 10.91
N ASP A 83 -13.08 -1.70 11.24
CA ASP A 83 -12.94 -3.14 11.54
C ASP A 83 -12.54 -3.96 10.31
N ARG A 84 -12.93 -3.54 9.10
CA ARG A 84 -12.58 -4.24 7.86
C ARG A 84 -11.09 -4.09 7.55
N ALA A 85 -10.49 -2.94 7.86
CA ALA A 85 -9.04 -2.75 7.78
C ALA A 85 -8.30 -3.67 8.74
N ARG A 86 -8.80 -3.86 9.97
CA ARG A 86 -8.22 -4.81 10.94
C ARG A 86 -8.33 -6.25 10.48
N GLU A 87 -9.47 -6.65 9.91
CA GLU A 87 -9.65 -7.97 9.30
C GLU A 87 -8.65 -8.19 8.16
N ALA A 88 -8.50 -7.21 7.28
CA ALA A 88 -7.52 -7.26 6.19
C ALA A 88 -6.07 -7.34 6.71
N ALA A 89 -5.74 -6.62 7.80
CA ALA A 89 -4.45 -6.72 8.46
C ALA A 89 -4.20 -8.14 8.98
N ALA A 90 -5.19 -8.75 9.65
CA ALA A 90 -5.10 -10.12 10.11
C ALA A 90 -4.87 -11.11 8.95
N GLU A 91 -5.59 -10.95 7.83
CA GLU A 91 -5.40 -11.80 6.64
C GLU A 91 -3.98 -11.64 6.07
N VAL A 92 -3.47 -10.40 5.94
CA VAL A 92 -2.10 -10.16 5.46
C VAL A 92 -1.08 -10.82 6.38
N ARG A 93 -1.24 -10.68 7.70
CA ARG A 93 -0.37 -11.34 8.68
C ARG A 93 -0.38 -12.85 8.50
N ASP A 94 -1.57 -13.45 8.41
CA ASP A 94 -1.76 -14.89 8.37
C ASP A 94 -1.26 -15.50 7.05
N ARG A 95 -1.28 -14.75 5.94
CA ARG A 95 -0.81 -15.25 4.64
C ARG A 95 0.67 -14.99 4.37
N PHE A 96 1.22 -13.88 4.86
CA PHE A 96 2.55 -13.41 4.45
C PHE A 96 3.55 -13.26 5.60
N LEU A 97 3.11 -13.14 6.86
CA LEU A 97 4.00 -12.82 7.99
C LEU A 97 4.11 -13.93 9.04
N ARG A 98 3.46 -15.08 8.85
CA ARG A 98 3.50 -16.20 9.81
C ARG A 98 4.91 -16.71 10.12
N HIS A 99 5.86 -16.53 9.20
CA HIS A 99 7.24 -16.95 9.38
C HIS A 99 8.08 -15.99 10.25
N LEU A 100 7.51 -14.84 10.64
CA LEU A 100 8.16 -13.85 11.50
C LEU A 100 7.79 -14.03 12.99
N GLY A 101 6.98 -15.04 13.32
CA GLY A 101 6.47 -15.32 14.68
C GLY A 101 6.80 -16.72 15.14
#